data_AF-A0A0S7EL34-F1
#
_entry.id   AF-A0A0S7EL34-F1
#
_cell.length_a   1.000
_cell.length_b   1.000
_cell.length_c   1.000
_cell.angle_alpha   90.00
_cell.angle_beta   90.00
_cell.angle_gamma   90.00
#
_symmetry.space_group_name_H-M   'P 1'
#
loop_
_entity.id
_entity.type
_entity.pdbx_description
1 polymer ?
#
loop_
_entity_poly.entity_id
_entity_poly.type
_entity_poly.pdbx_seq_one_letter_code
_entity_poly.pdbx_strand_id
1 'polypeptide(L)'
;NGVTCLGAVAVSVSEKMGLGLTPLPQKLTISKDFSLSLVVPSYLIKGEEVVLEVNVINHLEQETEVIVLVAQSDAFEFVLMDRRGASIINAHKITLGSHESASALFPIRPLALGEMEISVDAVSAETSDGL
;
A
#
# COMPACT_ATOMS: atom_id res chain seq x y z
N ASN A 1 1.78 2.39 -9.90
CA ASN A 1 1.05 3.67 -9.77
C ASN A 1 1.61 4.48 -8.59
N GLY A 2 2.74 5.17 -8.77
CA GLY A 2 3.41 5.95 -7.71
C GLY A 2 3.26 7.47 -7.82
N VAL A 3 2.63 7.95 -8.89
CA VAL A 3 2.44 9.38 -9.16
C VAL A 3 0.96 9.65 -9.38
N THR A 4 0.36 10.43 -8.47
CA THR A 4 -1.00 10.94 -8.62
C THR A 4 -0.93 12.42 -8.99
N CYS A 5 -1.71 12.82 -9.98
CA CYS A 5 -1.81 14.21 -10.40
C CYS A 5 -3.22 14.73 -10.15
N LEU A 6 -3.33 15.80 -9.37
CA LEU A 6 -4.59 16.50 -9.11
C LEU A 6 -4.61 17.84 -9.85
N GLY A 7 -5.78 18.21 -10.38
CA GLY A 7 -6.04 19.54 -10.91
C GLY A 7 -6.77 20.40 -9.87
N ALA A 8 -6.28 21.61 -9.60
CA ALA A 8 -6.91 22.57 -8.70
C ALA A 8 -7.44 23.78 -9.47
N VAL A 9 -8.69 24.16 -9.18
CA VAL A 9 -9.33 25.37 -9.71
C VAL A 9 -9.87 26.15 -8.52
N ALA A 10 -9.68 27.47 -8.51
CA ALA A 10 -10.21 28.33 -7.48
C ALA A 10 -11.24 29.31 -8.06
N VAL A 11 -12.30 29.53 -7.28
CA VAL A 11 -13.36 30.52 -7.54
C VAL A 11 -13.38 31.48 -6.36
N SER A 12 -13.40 32.78 -6.62
CA SER A 12 -13.50 33.81 -5.60
C SER A 12 -14.67 34.75 -5.87
N VAL A 13 -15.33 35.21 -4.81
CA VAL A 13 -16.42 36.19 -4.90
C VAL A 13 -16.14 37.30 -3.89
N SER A 14 -16.18 38.55 -4.32
CA SER A 14 -16.05 39.71 -3.43
C SER A 14 -16.94 40.87 -3.87
N GLU A 15 -17.38 41.68 -2.91
CA GLU A 15 -18.21 42.87 -3.19
C GLU A 15 -17.47 43.91 -4.05
N LYS A 16 -16.15 44.02 -3.89
CA LYS A 16 -15.33 45.01 -4.63
C LYS A 16 -14.88 44.55 -6.01
N MET A 17 -14.61 43.25 -6.19
CA MET A 17 -14.00 42.72 -7.43
C MET A 17 -14.91 41.74 -8.19
N GLY A 18 -16.10 41.42 -7.68
CA GLY A 18 -17.03 40.48 -8.31
C GLY A 18 -16.55 39.02 -8.24
N LEU A 19 -16.90 38.25 -9.28
CA LEU A 19 -16.53 36.83 -9.44
C LEU A 19 -15.18 36.70 -10.15
N GLY A 20 -14.25 35.98 -9.54
CA GLY A 20 -12.95 35.62 -10.11
C GLY A 20 -12.79 34.11 -10.26
N LEU A 21 -12.09 33.70 -11.32
CA LEU A 21 -11.70 32.30 -11.58
C LEU A 21 -10.19 32.25 -11.82
N THR A 22 -9.51 31.19 -11.37
CA THR A 22 -8.14 30.92 -11.80
C THR A 22 -8.10 30.67 -13.32
N PRO A 23 -7.24 31.34 -14.09
CA PRO A 23 -7.27 31.29 -15.55
C PRO A 23 -6.83 29.95 -16.14
N LEU A 24 -6.07 29.13 -15.39
CA LEU A 24 -5.70 27.77 -15.78
C LEU A 24 -5.68 26.87 -14.54
N PRO A 25 -6.20 25.62 -14.63
CA PRO A 25 -6.07 24.64 -13.55
C PRO A 25 -4.61 24.46 -13.15
N GLN A 26 -4.33 24.56 -11.86
CA GLN A 26 -3.00 24.29 -11.32
C GLN A 26 -2.80 22.79 -11.17
N LYS A 27 -1.64 22.29 -11.61
CA LYS A 27 -1.30 20.86 -11.55
C LYS A 27 -0.53 20.58 -10.27
N LEU A 28 -1.04 19.68 -9.43
CA LEU A 28 -0.41 19.22 -8.20
C LEU A 28 0.06 17.78 -8.40
N THR A 29 1.37 17.58 -8.40
CA THR A 29 1.99 16.25 -8.52
C THR A 29 2.32 15.72 -7.13
N ILE A 30 1.79 14.55 -6.79
CA ILE A 30 2.13 13.82 -5.57
C ILE A 30 2.93 12.59 -5.98
N SER A 31 4.14 12.49 -5.45
CA SER A 31 5.07 11.37 -5.67
C SER A 31 5.31 10.68 -4.34
N LYS A 32 5.27 9.35 -4.34
CA LYS A 32 5.76 8.53 -3.23
C LYS A 32 7.09 7.88 -3.65
N ASP A 33 7.98 7.65 -2.70
CA ASP A 33 9.26 6.97 -2.94
C ASP A 33 9.05 5.52 -3.37
N PHE A 34 8.09 4.84 -2.73
CA PHE A 34 7.59 3.54 -3.13
C PHE A 34 6.07 3.49 -2.98
N SER A 35 5.43 2.51 -3.58
CA SER A 35 3.97 2.32 -3.47
C SER A 35 3.62 0.86 -3.24
N LEU A 36 2.57 0.63 -2.45
CA LEU A 36 2.01 -0.70 -2.20
C LEU A 36 0.79 -0.99 -3.08
N SER A 37 0.56 -2.27 -3.38
CA SER A 37 -0.73 -2.79 -3.83
C SER A 37 -0.92 -4.21 -3.33
N LEU A 38 -2.16 -4.57 -2.97
CA LEU A 38 -2.50 -5.88 -2.46
C LEU A 38 -3.34 -6.64 -3.50
N VAL A 39 -2.95 -7.86 -3.84
CA VAL A 39 -3.75 -8.75 -4.70
C VAL A 39 -4.63 -9.61 -3.80
N VAL A 40 -5.93 -9.29 -3.74
CA VAL A 40 -6.93 -10.07 -3.01
C VAL A 40 -8.02 -10.55 -3.98
N PRO A 41 -8.39 -11.83 -3.95
CA PRO A 41 -9.59 -12.32 -4.62
C PRO A 41 -10.85 -11.56 -4.17
N SER A 42 -11.87 -11.50 -5.02
CA SER A 42 -13.14 -10.81 -4.69
C SER A 42 -13.87 -11.41 -3.49
N TYR A 43 -13.58 -12.64 -3.13
CA TYR A 43 -14.11 -13.33 -1.95
C TYR A 43 -13.06 -14.30 -1.41
N LEU A 44 -13.05 -14.46 -0.08
CA LEU A 44 -12.23 -15.44 0.63
C LEU A 44 -13.14 -16.44 1.33
N ILE A 45 -12.78 -17.72 1.27
CA ILE A 45 -13.57 -18.79 1.87
C ILE A 45 -13.02 -19.05 3.28
N LYS A 46 -13.91 -18.99 4.27
CA LYS A 46 -13.57 -19.29 5.66
C LYS A 46 -12.97 -20.71 5.77
N GLY A 47 -11.82 -20.80 6.43
CA GLY A 47 -11.10 -22.05 6.66
C GLY A 47 -10.16 -22.48 5.54
N GLU A 48 -10.19 -21.84 4.37
CA GLU A 48 -9.23 -22.11 3.29
C GLU A 48 -7.91 -21.36 3.51
N GLU A 49 -6.82 -21.94 3.03
CA GLU A 49 -5.52 -21.26 3.01
C GLU A 49 -5.37 -20.47 1.71
N VAL A 50 -5.09 -19.18 1.85
CA VAL A 50 -4.82 -18.27 0.73
C VAL A 50 -3.49 -17.57 0.97
N VAL A 51 -2.80 -17.20 -0.10
CA VAL A 51 -1.59 -16.39 -0.01
C VAL A 51 -1.94 -14.97 -0.42
N LEU A 52 -1.83 -14.04 0.53
CA LEU A 52 -1.90 -12.61 0.22
C LEU A 52 -0.58 -12.19 -0.41
N GLU A 53 -0.67 -11.57 -1.60
CA GLU A 53 0.48 -11.03 -2.30
C GLU A 53 0.48 -9.50 -2.19
N VAL A 54 1.43 -8.97 -1.41
CA VAL A 54 1.68 -7.53 -1.31
C VAL A 54 2.78 -7.16 -2.29
N ASN A 55 2.43 -6.39 -3.31
CA ASN A 55 3.37 -5.87 -4.29
C ASN A 55 3.89 -4.51 -3.84
N VAL A 56 5.21 -4.34 -3.90
CA VAL A 56 5.90 -3.08 -3.63
C VAL A 56 6.62 -2.66 -4.90
N ILE A 57 6.49 -1.39 -5.27
CA ILE A 57 7.18 -0.79 -6.42
C ILE A 57 8.01 0.36 -5.89
N ASN A 58 9.32 0.33 -6.13
CA ASN A 58 10.23 1.45 -5.90
C ASN A 58 10.11 2.45 -7.06
N HIS A 59 9.99 3.75 -6.78
CA HIS A 59 9.96 4.83 -7.77
C HIS A 59 11.24 5.68 -7.75
N LEU A 60 12.19 5.35 -6.86
CA LEU A 60 13.46 6.05 -6.73
C LEU A 60 14.50 5.49 -7.71
N GLU A 61 15.48 6.33 -8.03
CA GLU A 61 16.65 5.99 -8.85
C GLU A 61 17.69 5.12 -8.12
N GLN A 62 17.45 4.83 -6.84
CA GLN A 62 18.36 4.11 -5.96
C GLN A 62 17.69 2.85 -5.38
N GLU A 63 18.52 1.92 -4.94
CA GLU A 63 18.05 0.76 -4.19
C GLU A 63 17.37 1.20 -2.88
N THR A 64 16.25 0.56 -2.57
CA THR A 64 15.48 0.81 -1.35
C THR A 64 15.18 -0.49 -0.63
N GLU A 65 15.43 -0.48 0.67
CA GLU A 65 15.09 -1.56 1.58
C GLU A 65 13.75 -1.24 2.26
N VAL A 66 12.80 -2.15 2.15
CA VAL A 66 11.43 -1.97 2.67
C VAL A 66 11.05 -3.16 3.53
N ILE A 67 10.49 -2.88 4.71
CA ILE A 67 9.86 -3.87 5.58
C ILE A 67 8.36 -3.78 5.39
N VAL A 68 7.74 -4.84 4.89
CA VAL A 68 6.29 -4.95 4.69
C VAL A 68 5.68 -5.72 5.86
N LEU A 69 4.63 -5.19 6.47
CA LEU A 69 3.93 -5.73 7.63
C LEU A 69 2.45 -5.88 7.31
N VAL A 70 1.88 -7.06 7.57
CA VAL A 70 0.42 -7.25 7.60
C VAL A 70 -0.05 -7.21 9.06
N ALA A 71 -1.04 -6.37 9.35
CA ALA A 71 -1.58 -6.23 10.69
C ALA A 71 -2.23 -7.55 11.16
N GLN A 72 -2.09 -7.86 12.45
CA GLN A 72 -2.83 -8.97 13.04
C GLN A 72 -4.30 -8.59 13.19
N SER A 73 -5.19 -9.55 12.94
CA SER A 73 -6.64 -9.40 13.07
C SER A 73 -7.24 -10.69 13.66
N ASP A 74 -8.42 -10.61 14.25
CA ASP A 74 -9.20 -11.79 14.66
C ASP A 74 -9.95 -12.44 13.48
N ALA A 75 -10.00 -11.75 12.33
CA ALA A 75 -10.68 -12.22 11.14
C ALA A 75 -9.89 -13.27 10.34
N PHE A 76 -8.58 -13.39 10.55
CA PHE A 76 -7.72 -14.38 9.92
C PHE A 76 -6.52 -14.74 10.79
N GLU A 77 -5.93 -15.91 10.55
CA GLU A 77 -4.66 -16.31 11.15
C GLU A 77 -3.58 -16.46 10.08
N PHE A 78 -2.32 -16.23 10.44
CA PHE A 78 -1.19 -16.50 9.57
C PHE A 78 -0.86 -17.99 9.58
N VAL A 79 -0.67 -18.56 8.39
CA VAL A 79 -0.30 -19.97 8.23
C VAL A 79 1.23 -20.08 8.26
N LEU A 80 1.75 -20.87 9.20
CA LEU A 80 3.18 -21.14 9.32
C LEU A 80 3.66 -21.94 8.10
N MET A 81 4.54 -21.35 7.30
CA MET A 81 5.34 -22.12 6.35
C MET A 81 6.50 -22.76 7.12
N ASP A 82 6.66 -24.09 7.01
CA ASP A 82 7.77 -24.83 7.61
C ASP A 82 9.11 -24.35 7.05
N ARG A 83 9.65 -23.28 7.65
CA ARG A 83 11.01 -22.80 7.46
C ARG A 83 11.61 -22.65 8.84
N ARG A 84 12.54 -23.56 9.14
CA ARG A 84 13.30 -23.63 10.38
C ARG A 84 13.74 -22.24 10.86
N GLY A 85 13.25 -21.84 12.03
CA GLY A 85 13.74 -20.69 12.77
C GLY A 85 12.82 -19.47 12.67
N ALA A 86 12.18 -19.16 13.80
CA ALA A 86 11.29 -18.04 14.01
C ALA A 86 11.81 -16.72 13.40
N SER A 87 11.00 -16.11 12.54
CA SER A 87 11.04 -14.67 12.28
C SER A 87 9.67 -14.22 11.77
N ILE A 88 8.96 -13.47 12.60
CA ILE A 88 7.79 -12.62 12.32
C ILE A 88 7.02 -13.01 11.03
N ILE A 89 6.07 -13.95 11.15
CA ILE A 89 5.24 -14.46 10.02
C ILE A 89 4.48 -13.36 9.26
N ASN A 90 4.24 -12.23 9.91
CA ASN A 90 3.50 -11.11 9.36
C ASN A 90 4.39 -9.97 8.89
N ALA A 91 5.73 -10.11 8.89
CA ALA A 91 6.63 -9.10 8.35
C ALA A 91 7.68 -9.71 7.41
N HIS A 92 7.88 -9.07 6.26
CA HIS A 92 8.88 -9.46 5.27
C HIS A 92 9.74 -8.27 4.90
N LYS A 93 11.06 -8.50 4.92
CA LYS A 93 12.05 -7.54 4.44
C LYS A 93 12.35 -7.83 2.97
N ILE A 94 12.24 -6.81 2.12
CA ILE A 94 12.53 -6.88 0.69
C ILE A 94 13.51 -5.77 0.31
N THR A 95 14.38 -6.06 -0.63
CA THR A 95 15.32 -5.09 -1.22
C THR A 95 14.95 -4.94 -2.69
N LEU A 96 14.75 -3.70 -3.13
CA LEU A 96 14.29 -3.35 -4.46
C LEU A 96 15.33 -2.45 -5.12
N GLY A 97 15.78 -2.81 -6.33
CA GLY A 97 16.59 -1.92 -7.14
C GLY A 97 15.82 -0.68 -7.61
N SER A 98 16.51 0.18 -8.34
CA SER A 98 15.92 1.37 -8.97
C SER A 98 14.76 0.98 -9.89
N HIS A 99 13.59 1.60 -9.68
CA HIS A 99 12.36 1.34 -10.45
C HIS A 99 11.89 -0.13 -10.49
N GLU A 100 12.38 -0.97 -9.57
CA GLU A 100 12.00 -2.39 -9.51
C GLU A 100 10.76 -2.62 -8.64
N SER A 101 10.16 -3.80 -8.83
CA SER A 101 9.04 -4.28 -8.03
C SER A 101 9.31 -5.68 -7.48
N ALA A 102 8.81 -5.95 -6.27
CA ALA A 102 8.83 -7.28 -5.68
C ALA A 102 7.59 -7.53 -4.82
N SER A 103 7.32 -8.80 -4.56
CA SER A 103 6.16 -9.23 -3.80
C SER A 103 6.56 -9.88 -2.47
N ALA A 104 5.88 -9.50 -1.39
CA ALA A 104 5.90 -10.20 -0.11
C ALA A 104 4.66 -11.09 0.01
N LEU A 105 4.87 -12.36 0.36
CA LEU A 105 3.83 -13.38 0.42
C LEU A 105 3.44 -13.67 1.87
N PHE A 106 2.15 -13.55 2.18
CA PHE A 106 1.60 -13.80 3.51
C PHE A 106 0.50 -14.86 3.43
N PRO A 107 0.84 -16.13 3.71
CA PRO A 107 -0.15 -17.19 3.83
C PRO A 107 -1.07 -16.94 5.03
N ILE A 108 -2.37 -16.89 4.78
CA ILE A 108 -3.39 -16.70 5.82
C ILE A 108 -4.53 -17.70 5.68
N ARG A 109 -5.26 -17.89 6.77
CA ARG A 109 -6.52 -18.62 6.81
C ARG A 109 -7.63 -17.72 7.37
N PRO A 110 -8.66 -17.36 6.59
CA PRO A 110 -9.78 -16.57 7.08
C PRO A 110 -10.60 -17.35 8.11
N LEU A 111 -10.99 -16.68 9.19
CA LEU A 111 -11.72 -17.22 10.34
C LEU A 111 -13.14 -16.65 10.45
N ALA A 112 -13.34 -15.40 10.02
CA ALA A 112 -14.62 -14.71 10.07
C ALA A 112 -15.41 -14.81 8.75
N LEU A 113 -16.73 -14.58 8.84
CA LEU A 113 -17.61 -14.39 7.68
C LEU A 113 -18.04 -12.91 7.63
N GLY A 114 -18.28 -12.40 6.43
CA GLY A 114 -18.63 -10.99 6.21
C GLY A 114 -17.45 -10.19 5.69
N GLU A 115 -17.50 -8.87 5.86
CA GLU A 115 -16.40 -7.98 5.49
C GLU A 115 -15.20 -8.21 6.43
N MET A 116 -14.02 -8.28 5.82
CA MET A 116 -12.76 -8.47 6.53
C MET A 116 -11.78 -7.39 6.07
N GLU A 117 -11.29 -6.61 7.03
CA GLU A 117 -10.28 -5.60 6.79
C GLU A 117 -8.87 -6.24 6.84
N ILE A 118 -8.05 -5.93 5.84
CA ILE A 118 -6.64 -6.33 5.79
C ILE A 118 -5.83 -5.05 5.67
N SER A 119 -5.12 -4.70 6.75
CA SER A 119 -4.25 -3.53 6.77
C SER A 119 -2.81 -3.93 6.50
N VAL A 120 -2.13 -3.19 5.64
CA VAL A 120 -0.74 -3.45 5.26
C VAL A 120 0.06 -2.17 5.39
N ASP A 121 1.14 -2.23 6.15
CA ASP A 121 2.11 -1.14 6.27
C ASP A 121 3.41 -1.53 5.60
N ALA A 122 4.13 -0.56 5.06
CA ALA A 122 5.49 -0.74 4.62
C ALA A 122 6.35 0.46 4.99
N VAL A 123 7.56 0.16 5.45
CA VAL A 123 8.47 1.17 6.03
C VAL A 123 9.86 0.99 5.42
N SER A 124 10.44 2.09 4.97
CA SER A 124 11.85 2.24 4.61
C SER A 124 12.57 3.11 5.64
N ALA A 125 13.87 3.36 5.45
CA ALA A 125 14.61 4.27 6.32
C ALA A 125 14.10 5.72 6.28
N GLU A 126 13.55 6.16 5.14
CA GLU A 126 13.20 7.56 4.88
C GLU A 126 11.68 7.80 4.88
N THR A 127 10.89 6.80 4.48
CA THR A 127 9.45 6.95 4.21
C THR A 127 8.63 5.72 4.60
N SER A 128 7.32 5.90 4.74
CA SER A 128 6.36 4.80 4.92
C SER A 128 5.18 4.95 3.96
N ASP A 129 4.55 3.83 3.63
CA ASP A 129 3.28 3.76 2.90
C ASP A 129 2.37 2.70 3.53
N GLY A 130 1.05 2.83 3.35
CA GLY A 130 0.08 1.90 3.93
C GLY A 130 -1.19 1.76 3.08
N LEU A 131 -1.88 0.62 3.22
CA LEU A 131 -3.12 0.24 2.56
C LEU A 131 -4.17 -0.23 3.56
#